data_AF-A0A1X2J1R6-F1
#
_entry.id   AF-A0A1X2J1R6-F1
#
_cell.length_a   1.000
_cell.length_b   1.000
_cell.length_c   1.000
_cell.angle_alpha   90.00
_cell.angle_beta   90.00
_cell.angle_gamma   90.00
#
_symmetry.space_group_name_H-M   'P 1'
#
loop_
_entity.id
_entity.type
_entity.pdbx_description
1 polymer ?
#
loop_
_entity_poly.entity_id
_entity_poly.type
_entity_poly.pdbx_seq_one_letter_code
_entity_poly.pdbx_strand_id
1 'polypeptide(L)'
;MSKRQRTTEDSDLVNVLRQRQKNDPLQKQLQGQQTFALMMRASAQQHQPQPATPLPNSYQQQVLLNCFRCPLPKPPYCRCTFCEHSICQQCIQRCQRCDSMYCTACSVIDYSSSIEQVFCLTCLTC
;
A
#
# COMPACT_ATOMS: atom_id res chain seq x y z
N MET A 1 0.41 -1.31 -60.29
CA MET A 1 0.39 -1.98 -58.98
C MET A 1 1.73 -2.67 -58.76
N SER A 2 2.61 -2.07 -57.95
CA SER A 2 3.97 -2.59 -57.73
C SER A 2 4.06 -3.31 -56.39
N LYS A 3 4.31 -4.62 -56.41
CA LYS A 3 4.55 -5.43 -55.21
C LYS A 3 5.97 -5.15 -54.71
N ARG A 4 6.11 -4.51 -53.55
CA ARG A 4 7.39 -4.38 -52.83
C ARG A 4 7.84 -5.77 -52.37
N GLN A 5 8.95 -6.26 -52.92
CA GLN A 5 9.66 -7.42 -52.40
C GLN A 5 10.32 -7.04 -51.08
N ARG A 6 10.00 -7.80 -50.02
CA ARG A 6 10.59 -7.64 -48.69
C ARG A 6 11.99 -8.29 -48.73
N THR A 7 13.03 -7.52 -48.47
CA THR A 7 14.43 -7.96 -48.50
C THR A 7 14.72 -8.93 -47.34
N THR A 8 15.63 -9.87 -47.57
CA THR A 8 16.03 -10.95 -46.66
C THR A 8 16.61 -10.46 -45.33
N GLU A 9 17.12 -9.23 -45.28
CA GLU A 9 17.78 -8.63 -44.11
C GLU A 9 16.81 -8.37 -42.94
N ASP A 10 15.52 -8.19 -43.21
CA ASP A 10 14.49 -8.00 -42.17
C ASP A 10 14.21 -9.32 -41.41
N SER A 11 14.44 -10.46 -42.07
CA SER A 11 14.18 -11.79 -41.50
C SER A 11 15.19 -12.19 -40.42
N ASP A 12 16.45 -11.77 -40.56
CA ASP A 12 17.52 -12.09 -39.61
C ASP A 12 17.40 -11.27 -38.31
N LEU A 13 16.94 -10.02 -38.40
CA LEU A 13 16.68 -9.16 -37.24
C LEU A 13 15.55 -9.72 -36.34
N VAL A 14 14.51 -10.29 -36.93
CA VAL A 14 13.40 -10.91 -36.18
C VAL A 14 13.86 -12.18 -35.46
N ASN A 15 14.85 -12.90 -36.01
CA ASN A 15 15.43 -14.08 -35.36
C ASN A 15 16.30 -13.73 -34.16
N VAL A 16 17.01 -12.60 -34.16
CA VAL A 16 17.77 -12.11 -33.00
C VAL A 16 16.82 -11.67 -31.87
N LEU A 17 15.70 -11.02 -32.18
CA LEU A 17 14.68 -10.62 -31.19
C LEU A 17 13.90 -11.81 -30.59
N ARG A 18 13.96 -12.99 -31.22
CA ARG A 18 13.36 -14.25 -30.72
C ARG A 18 14.33 -15.12 -29.94
N GLN A 19 15.62 -14.78 -29.84
CA GLN A 19 16.56 -15.48 -28.99
C GLN A 19 16.27 -15.18 -27.51
N ARG A 20 15.28 -15.89 -26.97
CA ARG A 20 15.07 -16.06 -25.54
C ARG A 20 16.42 -16.50 -24.96
N GLN A 21 17.03 -15.66 -24.13
CA GLN A 21 18.26 -16.01 -23.42
C GLN A 21 18.08 -17.40 -22.80
N LYS A 22 18.90 -18.36 -23.25
CA LYS A 22 18.95 -19.70 -22.67
C LYS A 22 19.33 -19.51 -21.21
N ASN A 23 18.32 -19.53 -20.35
CA ASN A 23 18.50 -19.42 -18.92
C ASN A 23 19.29 -20.66 -18.47
N ASP A 24 20.50 -20.44 -18.01
CA ASP A 24 21.34 -21.49 -17.45
C ASP A 24 20.64 -22.06 -16.20
N PRO A 25 20.31 -23.36 -16.15
CA PRO A 25 19.64 -23.97 -15.00
C PRO A 25 20.46 -23.82 -13.71
N LEU A 26 21.78 -23.76 -13.81
CA LEU A 26 22.68 -23.60 -12.66
C LEU A 26 22.55 -22.20 -12.06
N GLN A 27 22.37 -21.18 -12.89
CA GLN A 27 22.15 -19.80 -12.45
C GLN A 27 20.79 -19.63 -11.75
N LYS A 28 19.74 -20.31 -12.23
CA LYS A 28 18.43 -20.32 -11.56
C LYS A 28 18.49 -20.95 -10.18
N GLN A 29 19.23 -22.06 -10.04
CA GLN A 29 19.40 -22.72 -8.75
C GLN A 29 20.14 -21.82 -7.76
N LEU A 30 21.19 -21.12 -8.21
CA LEU A 30 21.96 -20.21 -7.37
C LEU A 30 21.13 -19.01 -6.90
N GLN A 31 20.33 -18.42 -7.81
CA GLN A 31 19.37 -17.37 -7.45
C GLN A 31 18.30 -17.85 -6.46
N GLY A 32 17.81 -19.08 -6.63
CA GLY A 32 16.86 -19.70 -5.70
C GLY A 32 17.43 -19.82 -4.29
N GLN A 33 18.69 -20.29 -4.17
CA GLN A 33 19.37 -20.40 -2.87
C GLN A 33 19.59 -19.04 -2.19
N GLN A 34 20.00 -18.02 -2.95
CA GLN A 34 20.17 -16.66 -2.43
C GLN A 34 18.84 -16.08 -1.92
N THR A 35 17.77 -16.25 -2.70
CA THR A 35 16.43 -15.76 -2.35
C THR A 35 15.93 -16.44 -1.08
N PHE A 36 16.12 -17.76 -0.97
CA PHE A 36 15.76 -18.52 0.22
C PHE A 36 16.52 -18.04 1.47
N ALA A 37 17.83 -17.83 1.38
CA ALA A 37 18.64 -17.33 2.48
C ALA A 37 18.18 -15.94 2.97
N LEU A 38 17.76 -15.06 2.05
CA LEU A 38 17.23 -13.75 2.40
C LEU A 38 15.93 -13.85 3.19
N MET A 39 15.01 -14.73 2.78
CA MET A 39 13.73 -14.95 3.48
C MET A 39 13.95 -15.49 4.90
N MET A 40 14.89 -16.43 5.07
CA MET A 40 15.21 -16.99 6.39
C MET A 40 15.79 -15.96 7.35
N ARG A 41 16.55 -14.96 6.86
CA ARG A 41 17.03 -13.85 7.70
C ARG A 41 15.92 -12.89 8.09
N ALA A 42 14.99 -12.60 7.17
CA ALA A 42 13.87 -11.72 7.44
C ALA A 42 12.93 -12.29 8.52
N SER A 43 12.66 -13.60 8.49
CA SER A 43 11.83 -14.25 9.51
C SER A 43 12.50 -14.32 10.89
N ALA A 44 13.83 -14.46 10.94
CA ALA A 44 14.59 -14.46 12.19
C ALA A 44 14.55 -13.10 12.91
N GLN A 45 14.49 -11.98 12.17
CA GLN A 45 14.41 -10.64 12.76
C GLN A 45 13.05 -10.33 13.39
N GLN A 46 11.97 -10.99 12.97
CA GLN A 46 10.64 -10.76 13.54
C GLN A 46 10.45 -11.41 14.92
N HIS A 47 11.34 -12.31 15.34
CA HIS A 47 11.24 -13.06 16.60
C HIS A 47 12.24 -12.64 17.68
N GLN A 48 12.93 -11.49 17.58
CA GLN A 48 13.72 -11.01 18.72
C GLN A 48 12.81 -10.55 19.87
N PRO A 49 12.85 -11.19 21.05
CA PRO A 49 12.30 -10.59 22.25
C PRO A 49 13.21 -9.42 22.64
N GLN A 50 12.64 -8.21 22.70
CA GLN A 50 13.37 -7.02 23.09
C GLN A 50 13.96 -7.20 24.50
N PRO A 51 15.25 -6.90 24.73
CA PRO A 51 15.80 -6.87 26.07
C PRO A 51 15.18 -5.69 26.84
N ALA A 52 14.55 -6.00 27.97
CA ALA A 52 13.92 -5.03 28.86
C ALA A 52 14.95 -4.07 29.43
N THR A 53 14.88 -2.80 29.04
CA THR A 53 15.54 -1.70 29.74
C THR A 53 14.60 -1.15 30.82
N PRO A 54 15.06 -0.98 32.08
CA PRO A 54 14.27 -0.31 33.11
C PRO A 54 14.37 1.21 32.92
N LEU A 55 13.26 1.85 32.59
CA LEU A 55 13.14 3.31 32.48
C LEU A 55 12.42 3.89 33.72
N PRO A 56 12.92 4.99 34.31
CA PRO A 56 12.26 5.66 35.43
C PRO A 56 11.04 6.46 34.97
N ASN A 57 9.98 6.30 35.76
CA ASN A 57 8.77 7.10 35.88
C ASN A 57 8.87 8.56 35.40
N SER A 58 8.13 8.89 34.35
CA SER A 58 7.30 10.11 34.31
C SER A 58 6.16 9.92 33.29
N TYR A 59 4.94 9.97 33.82
CA TYR A 59 3.68 9.72 33.12
C TYR A 59 3.37 10.83 32.12
N GLN A 60 3.91 10.72 30.90
CA GLN A 60 3.17 11.05 29.69
C GLN A 60 3.54 10.00 28.66
N GLN A 61 2.87 8.85 28.77
CA GLN A 61 2.79 7.90 27.69
C GLN A 61 2.03 8.62 26.57
N GLN A 62 2.76 9.39 25.75
CA GLN A 62 2.31 9.81 24.44
C GLN A 62 2.15 8.49 23.67
N VAL A 63 0.99 7.86 23.85
CA VAL A 63 0.53 6.80 22.96
C VAL A 63 0.56 7.48 21.60
N LEU A 64 1.56 7.16 20.78
CA LEU A 64 1.68 7.64 19.43
C LEU A 64 0.41 7.20 18.71
N LEU A 65 -0.57 8.09 18.67
CA LEU A 65 -1.85 7.88 18.01
C LEU A 65 -1.54 7.80 16.53
N ASN A 66 -1.25 6.63 16.01
CA ASN A 66 -0.98 6.47 14.60
C ASN A 66 -2.30 6.53 13.83
N CYS A 67 -2.26 7.12 12.63
CA CYS A 67 -3.42 7.08 11.75
C CYS A 67 -3.66 5.64 11.31
N PHE A 68 -4.88 5.14 11.50
CA PHE A 68 -5.28 3.80 11.07
C PHE A 68 -5.11 3.58 9.56
N ARG A 69 -5.17 4.66 8.77
CA ARG A 69 -5.10 4.62 7.30
C ARG A 69 -3.71 4.81 6.73
N CYS A 70 -2.83 5.55 7.41
CA CYS A 70 -1.51 5.87 6.87
C CYS A 70 -0.44 5.81 7.98
N PRO A 71 0.78 5.36 7.66
CA PRO A 71 1.86 5.26 8.64
C PRO A 71 2.49 6.62 8.97
N LEU A 72 2.00 7.71 8.36
CA LEU A 72 2.59 9.04 8.51
C LEU A 72 2.16 9.63 9.87
N PRO A 73 3.11 9.95 10.75
CA PRO A 73 2.81 10.60 12.01
C PRO A 73 2.47 12.07 11.73
N LYS A 74 1.18 12.37 11.60
CA LYS A 74 0.66 13.72 11.33
C LYS A 74 -0.41 14.09 12.37
N PRO A 75 -0.01 14.59 13.56
CA PRO A 75 -0.94 15.24 14.46
C PRO A 75 -1.48 16.55 13.83
N PRO A 76 -2.70 17.00 14.20
CA PRO A 76 -3.61 16.39 15.17
C PRO A 76 -4.38 15.19 14.59
N TYR A 77 -4.71 14.24 15.47
CA TYR A 77 -5.54 13.08 15.15
C TYR A 77 -6.96 13.27 15.67
N CYS A 78 -7.94 12.84 14.88
CA CYS A 78 -9.35 12.78 15.25
C CYS A 78 -9.79 11.32 15.33
N ARG A 79 -10.85 11.02 16.08
CA ARG A 79 -11.47 9.69 16.13
C ARG A 79 -12.65 9.60 15.18
N CYS A 80 -12.77 8.48 14.47
CA CYS A 80 -13.96 8.17 13.69
C CYS A 80 -15.17 8.00 14.62
N THR A 81 -16.30 8.64 14.32
CA THR A 81 -17.54 8.52 15.10
C THR A 81 -18.13 7.10 15.06
N PHE A 82 -17.80 6.31 14.02
CA PHE A 82 -18.34 4.95 13.87
C PHE A 82 -17.42 3.86 14.44
N CYS A 83 -16.15 3.84 14.03
CA CYS A 83 -15.22 2.77 14.41
C CYS A 83 -14.20 3.17 15.48
N GLU A 84 -14.25 4.41 15.99
CA GLU A 84 -13.39 4.97 17.05
C GLU A 84 -11.87 4.98 16.79
N HIS A 85 -11.44 4.51 15.62
CA HIS A 85 -10.03 4.53 15.21
C HIS A 85 -9.51 5.97 15.07
N SER A 86 -8.23 6.16 15.35
CA SER A 86 -7.54 7.44 15.23
C SER A 86 -7.07 7.70 13.80
N ILE A 87 -7.27 8.93 13.31
CA ILE A 87 -7.13 9.27 11.90
C ILE A 87 -6.54 10.67 11.79
N CYS A 88 -5.59 10.86 10.88
CA CYS A 88 -5.03 12.18 10.61
C CYS A 88 -6.01 13.05 9.80
N GLN A 89 -5.79 14.37 9.80
CA GLN A 89 -6.63 15.31 9.06
C GLN A 89 -6.72 15.06 7.54
N GLN A 90 -5.77 14.35 6.94
CA GLN A 90 -5.81 14.02 5.51
C GLN A 90 -6.66 12.78 5.21
N CYS A 91 -6.94 11.95 6.22
CA CYS A 91 -7.69 10.70 6.06
C CYS A 91 -9.08 10.77 6.71
N ILE A 92 -9.37 11.85 7.45
CA ILE A 92 -10.69 12.10 8.01
C ILE A 92 -11.61 12.65 6.92
N GLN A 93 -12.86 12.23 6.96
CA GLN A 93 -13.89 12.60 6.01
C GLN A 93 -15.11 13.13 6.79
N ARG A 94 -15.66 14.28 6.38
CA ARG A 94 -16.82 14.89 7.06
C ARG A 94 -18.08 14.57 6.29
N CYS A 95 -19.08 13.99 6.95
CA CYS A 95 -20.36 13.71 6.31
C CYS A 95 -21.14 15.00 6.02
N GLN A 96 -21.63 15.14 4.79
CA GLN A 96 -22.44 16.29 4.35
C GLN A 96 -23.81 16.40 5.02
N ARG A 97 -24.39 15.28 5.53
CA ARG A 97 -25.71 15.30 6.19
C ARG A 97 -25.63 15.50 7.71
N CYS A 98 -24.76 14.77 8.40
CA CYS A 98 -24.70 14.78 9.87
C CYS A 98 -23.48 15.51 10.45
N ASP A 99 -22.63 16.09 9.60
CA ASP A 99 -21.42 16.84 9.97
C ASP A 99 -20.40 16.11 10.86
N SER A 100 -20.62 14.82 11.10
CA SER A 100 -19.75 13.99 11.92
C SER A 100 -18.54 13.50 11.12
N MET A 101 -17.48 13.13 11.85
CA MET A 101 -16.18 12.78 11.29
C MET A 101 -16.02 11.27 11.17
N TYR A 102 -15.72 10.79 9.97
CA TYR A 102 -15.62 9.37 9.65
C TYR A 102 -14.30 9.04 8.96
N CYS A 103 -13.87 7.78 9.10
CA CYS A 103 -12.75 7.26 8.35
C CYS A 103 -13.16 6.97 6.90
N THR A 104 -12.19 6.87 5.99
CA THR A 104 -12.44 6.48 4.59
C THR A 104 -13.09 5.10 4.42
N ALA A 105 -13.07 4.24 5.44
CA ALA A 105 -13.79 2.96 5.42
C ALA A 105 -15.23 3.04 5.99
N CYS A 106 -15.56 4.10 6.72
CA CYS A 106 -16.88 4.34 7.33
C CYS A 106 -17.67 5.45 6.62
N SER A 107 -17.14 5.96 5.51
CA SER A 107 -17.77 6.95 4.64
C SER A 107 -17.73 6.49 3.19
N VAL A 108 -18.68 6.95 2.40
CA VAL A 108 -18.76 6.75 0.96
C VAL A 108 -18.69 8.12 0.28
N ILE A 109 -17.94 8.20 -0.81
CA ILE A 109 -17.90 9.39 -1.67
C ILE A 109 -18.90 9.17 -2.79
N ASP A 110 -19.90 10.04 -2.86
CA ASP A 110 -20.85 10.11 -3.95
C ASP A 110 -20.32 11.03 -5.04
N TYR A 111 -20.34 10.49 -6.26
CA TYR A 111 -19.91 11.15 -7.49
C TYR A 111 -21.09 11.41 -8.43
N SER A 112 -22.33 11.30 -7.95
CA SER A 112 -23.55 11.56 -8.73
C SER A 112 -23.64 13.01 -9.23
N SER A 113 -23.01 13.95 -8.52
CA SER A 113 -22.97 15.37 -8.86
C SER A 113 -21.58 15.80 -9.34
N SER A 114 -21.46 17.00 -9.91
CA SER A 114 -20.16 17.57 -10.31
C SER A 114 -19.23 17.87 -9.12
N ILE A 115 -19.75 17.81 -7.89
CA ILE A 115 -19.01 18.06 -6.65
C ILE A 115 -18.96 16.75 -5.87
N GLU A 116 -17.77 16.39 -5.40
CA GLU A 116 -17.58 15.21 -4.54
C GLU A 116 -18.31 15.43 -3.20
N GLN A 117 -19.24 14.54 -2.89
CA GLN A 117 -20.00 14.58 -1.64
C GLN A 117 -19.66 13.37 -0.78
N VAL A 118 -19.45 13.59 0.51
CA VAL A 118 -19.11 12.52 1.45
C VAL A 118 -20.31 12.22 2.33
N PHE A 119 -20.70 10.94 2.40
CA PHE A 119 -21.77 10.47 3.26
C PHE A 119 -21.27 9.36 4.20
N CYS A 120 -21.75 9.33 5.44
CA CYS A 120 -21.48 8.18 6.31
C CYS A 120 -22.38 7.01 5.94
N LEU A 121 -21.99 5.80 6.36
CA LEU A 121 -22.76 4.58 6.07
C LEU A 121 -24.21 4.66 6.58
N THR A 122 -24.46 5.35 7.69
CA THR A 122 -25.81 5.56 8.24
C THR A 122 -26.61 6.55 7.40
N CYS A 123 -26.01 7.65 6.95
CA CYS A 123 -26.70 8.66 6.15
C CYS A 123 -26.92 8.23 4.70
N LEU A 124 -26.22 7.21 4.21
CA LEU A 124 -26.44 6.64 2.88
C LEU A 124 -27.68 5.75 2.82
N THR A 125 -28.03 5.09 3.94
CA THR A 125 -29.15 4.15 4.01
C THR A 125 -30.46 4.79 4.48
N CYS A 126 -30.43 6.06 4.90
CA CYS A 126 -31.61 6.87 5.25
C CYS A 126 -32.06 7.77 4.09
#